data_AF-A0A537HZ90-F1
#
_entry.id   AF-A0A537HZ90-F1
#
_cell.length_a   1.000
_cell.length_b   1.000
_cell.length_c   1.000
_cell.angle_alpha   90.00
_cell.angle_beta   90.00
_cell.angle_gamma   90.00
#
_symmetry.space_group_name_H-M   'P 1'
#
loop_
_entity.id
_entity.type
_entity.pdbx_description
1 polymer ?
#
loop_
_entity_poly.entity_id
_entity_poly.type
_entity_poly.pdbx_seq_one_letter_code
_entity_poly.pdbx_strand_id
1 'polypeptide(L)'
;MTIHRNSVSVPEAVRETLTRNYPVYQCLKMKLMNFHSLAEFIQPQVQQLSGKEPSVNTLVVAIKRFSDTLANDKSPDAARVLKDARISLSSGIVDVTIRTPRNQFFTIVKELSTPQANSQSSPTSSPSQTRSS
;
A
#
# COMPACT_ATOMS: atom_id res chain seq x y z
N MET A 1 -26.77 0.25 -25.42
CA MET A 1 -26.01 -0.50 -24.39
C MET A 1 -25.74 0.45 -23.24
N THR A 2 -26.32 0.15 -22.08
CA THR A 2 -26.27 0.99 -20.87
C THR A 2 -24.89 0.94 -20.24
N ILE A 3 -24.13 2.03 -20.33
CA ILE A 3 -22.89 2.22 -19.57
C ILE A 3 -23.30 2.28 -18.10
N HIS A 4 -23.01 1.24 -17.34
CA HIS A 4 -23.11 1.27 -15.88
C HIS A 4 -22.11 2.31 -15.37
N ARG A 5 -22.56 3.56 -15.21
CA ARG A 5 -21.84 4.59 -14.47
C ARG A 5 -21.85 4.19 -13.00
N ASN A 6 -20.93 3.31 -12.60
CA ASN A 6 -20.64 3.13 -11.20
C ASN A 6 -20.00 4.44 -10.74
N SER A 7 -20.80 5.36 -10.19
CA SER A 7 -20.32 6.68 -9.76
C SER A 7 -19.40 6.50 -8.55
N VAL A 8 -18.11 6.34 -8.82
CA VAL A 8 -17.10 6.14 -7.77
C VAL A 8 -17.10 7.36 -6.86
N SER A 9 -16.88 7.15 -5.56
CA SER A 9 -16.81 8.27 -4.61
C SER A 9 -15.63 9.18 -4.94
N VAL A 10 -15.72 10.48 -4.61
CA VAL A 10 -14.63 11.44 -4.88
C VAL A 10 -13.27 10.96 -4.32
N PRO A 11 -13.17 10.46 -3.06
CA PRO A 11 -11.90 9.93 -2.55
C PRO A 11 -11.36 8.74 -3.36
N GLU A 12 -12.26 7.91 -3.89
CA GLU A 12 -11.88 6.74 -4.68
C GLU A 12 -11.40 7.13 -6.08
N ALA A 13 -12.11 8.05 -6.74
CA ALA A 13 -11.68 8.62 -8.01
C ALA A 13 -10.33 9.36 -7.89
N VAL A 14 -10.09 10.05 -6.76
CA VAL A 14 -8.77 10.65 -6.46
C VAL A 14 -7.70 9.57 -6.34
N ARG A 15 -7.96 8.48 -5.61
CA ARG A 15 -7.02 7.36 -5.50
C ARG A 15 -6.69 6.77 -6.85
N GLU A 16 -7.69 6.41 -7.63
CA GLU A 16 -7.52 5.82 -8.96
C GLU A 16 -6.74 6.74 -9.90
N THR A 17 -7.04 8.04 -9.89
CA THR A 17 -6.32 9.02 -10.73
C THR A 17 -4.85 9.12 -10.34
N LEU A 18 -4.53 9.13 -9.04
CA LEU A 18 -3.17 9.28 -8.54
C LEU A 18 -2.34 8.01 -8.68
N THR A 19 -2.93 6.82 -8.56
CA THR A 19 -2.22 5.54 -8.72
C THR A 19 -2.00 5.16 -10.18
N ARG A 20 -2.83 5.67 -11.10
CA ARG A 20 -2.70 5.43 -12.54
C ARG A 20 -1.43 6.05 -13.14
N ASN A 21 -0.92 7.13 -12.55
CA ASN A 21 0.32 7.78 -12.98
C ASN A 21 1.44 7.49 -11.98
N TYR A 22 2.32 6.55 -12.32
CA TYR A 22 3.39 6.08 -11.42
C TYR A 22 4.35 7.21 -10.96
N PRO A 23 4.85 8.10 -11.82
CA PRO A 23 5.63 9.27 -11.37
C PRO A 23 4.89 10.15 -10.35
N VAL A 24 3.62 10.50 -10.61
CA VAL A 24 2.80 11.31 -9.70
C VAL A 24 2.64 10.60 -8.36
N TYR A 25 2.36 9.30 -8.38
CA TYR A 25 2.25 8.47 -7.18
C TYR A 25 3.54 8.49 -6.34
N GLN A 26 4.71 8.36 -6.96
CA GLN A 26 5.99 8.40 -6.26
C GLN A 26 6.28 9.79 -5.66
N CYS A 27 6.02 10.86 -6.41
CA CYS A 27 6.16 12.22 -5.90
C CYS A 27 5.19 12.50 -4.74
N LEU A 28 3.98 11.92 -4.77
CA LEU A 28 3.00 12.01 -3.68
C LEU A 28 3.48 11.26 -2.42
N LYS A 29 4.06 10.08 -2.60
CA LYS A 29 4.64 9.26 -1.51
C LYS A 29 5.81 9.97 -0.83
N MET A 30 6.65 10.67 -1.60
CA MET A 30 7.78 11.46 -1.11
C MET A 30 7.42 12.87 -0.59
N LYS A 31 6.13 13.25 -0.66
CA LYS A 31 5.64 14.59 -0.28
C LYS A 31 6.31 15.75 -1.04
N LEU A 32 6.61 15.55 -2.32
CA LEU A 32 7.26 16.56 -3.17
C LEU A 32 6.29 17.44 -3.99
N MET A 33 4.99 17.19 -3.88
CA MET A 33 3.96 17.83 -4.71
C MET A 33 3.20 18.91 -3.94
N ASN A 34 2.90 20.03 -4.61
CA ASN A 34 1.91 20.99 -4.13
C ASN A 34 0.50 20.39 -4.32
N PHE A 35 -0.20 20.10 -3.22
CA PHE A 35 -1.53 19.48 -3.28
C PHE A 35 -2.60 20.38 -3.93
N HIS A 36 -2.43 21.70 -3.88
CA HIS A 36 -3.35 22.62 -4.53
C HIS A 36 -3.24 22.54 -6.06
N SER A 37 -2.02 22.69 -6.58
CA SER A 37 -1.76 22.56 -8.03
C SER A 37 -2.11 21.17 -8.55
N LEU A 38 -1.87 20.13 -7.75
CA LEU A 38 -2.28 18.77 -8.09
C LEU A 38 -3.81 18.62 -8.12
N ALA A 39 -4.53 19.27 -7.20
CA ALA A 39 -5.99 19.24 -7.17
C ALA A 39 -6.58 19.87 -8.43
N GLU A 40 -6.09 21.04 -8.85
CA GLU A 40 -6.50 21.69 -10.11
C GLU A 40 -6.21 20.78 -11.31
N PHE A 41 -5.04 20.15 -11.34
CA PHE A 41 -4.64 19.26 -12.43
C PHE A 41 -5.54 18.02 -12.57
N ILE A 42 -5.91 17.37 -11.45
CA ILE A 42 -6.71 16.13 -11.49
C ILE A 42 -8.22 16.35 -11.48
N GLN A 43 -8.70 17.56 -11.17
CA GLN A 43 -10.12 17.88 -11.09
C GLN A 43 -10.95 17.39 -12.29
N PRO A 44 -10.57 17.63 -13.57
CA PRO A 44 -11.35 17.15 -14.70
C PRO A 44 -11.42 15.62 -14.78
N GLN A 45 -10.35 14.93 -14.38
CA GLN A 45 -10.30 13.46 -14.39
C GLN A 45 -11.19 12.88 -13.28
N VAL A 46 -11.16 13.48 -12.09
CA VAL A 46 -12.02 13.09 -10.97
C VAL A 46 -13.50 13.36 -11.29
N GLN A 47 -13.80 14.46 -11.96
CA GLN A 47 -15.16 14.78 -12.41
C GLN A 47 -15.67 13.74 -13.43
N GLN A 48 -14.81 13.33 -14.37
CA GLN A 48 -15.14 12.30 -15.36
C GLN A 48 -15.43 10.93 -14.70
N LEU A 49 -14.64 10.55 -13.69
CA LEU A 49 -14.79 9.27 -12.98
C LEU A 49 -15.97 9.26 -12.00
N SER A 50 -16.11 10.31 -11.20
CA SER A 50 -17.11 10.36 -10.11
C SER A 50 -18.49 10.83 -10.59
N GLY A 51 -18.55 11.57 -11.70
CA GLY A 51 -19.76 12.28 -12.15
C GLY A 51 -20.16 13.44 -11.22
N LYS A 52 -19.23 13.89 -10.36
CA LYS A 52 -19.42 14.96 -9.38
C LYS A 52 -18.44 16.08 -9.67
N GLU A 53 -18.78 17.30 -9.26
CA GLU A 53 -17.91 18.48 -9.34
C GLU A 53 -17.36 18.84 -7.96
N PRO A 54 -16.32 18.12 -7.46
CA PRO A 54 -15.70 18.49 -6.21
C PRO A 54 -14.96 19.83 -6.34
N SER A 55 -15.04 20.65 -5.29
CA SER A 55 -14.20 21.84 -5.19
C SER A 55 -12.72 21.48 -5.06
N VAL A 56 -11.83 22.39 -5.46
CA VAL A 56 -10.37 22.23 -5.30
C VAL A 56 -10.02 21.93 -3.82
N ASN A 57 -10.67 22.59 -2.86
CA ASN A 57 -10.46 22.36 -1.43
C ASN A 57 -10.84 20.92 -1.02
N THR A 58 -11.94 20.40 -1.54
CA THR A 58 -12.36 19.01 -1.30
C THR A 58 -11.32 18.03 -1.83
N LEU A 59 -10.78 18.29 -3.03
CA LEU A 59 -9.72 17.48 -3.63
C LEU A 59 -8.43 17.54 -2.82
N VAL A 60 -8.00 18.73 -2.37
CA VAL A 60 -6.83 18.89 -1.50
C VAL A 60 -6.94 18.03 -0.24
N VAL A 61 -8.10 18.03 0.41
CA VAL A 61 -8.33 17.20 1.60
C VAL A 61 -8.28 15.72 1.27
N ALA A 62 -8.88 15.29 0.15
CA ALA A 62 -8.85 13.90 -0.30
C ALA A 62 -7.42 13.42 -0.63
N ILE A 63 -6.66 14.25 -1.37
CA ILE A 63 -5.26 14.01 -1.72
C ILE A 63 -4.41 13.91 -0.46
N LYS A 64 -4.56 14.86 0.47
CA LYS A 64 -3.82 14.86 1.73
C LYS A 64 -4.08 13.59 2.54
N ARG A 65 -5.36 13.23 2.73
CA ARG A 65 -5.75 11.99 3.41
C ARG A 65 -5.13 10.76 2.74
N PHE A 66 -5.12 10.70 1.42
CA PHE A 66 -4.49 9.60 0.69
C PHE A 66 -2.96 9.60 0.86
N SER A 67 -2.29 10.74 0.68
CA SER A 67 -0.83 10.86 0.90
C SER A 67 -0.42 10.46 2.32
N ASP A 68 -1.21 10.82 3.33
CA ASP A 68 -0.97 10.43 4.72
C ASP A 68 -1.10 8.90 4.92
N THR A 69 -1.98 8.22 4.17
CA THR A 69 -2.04 6.75 4.18
C THR A 69 -0.79 6.10 3.56
N LEU A 70 -0.22 6.71 2.51
CA LEU A 70 1.02 6.22 1.87
C LEU A 70 2.25 6.41 2.76
N ALA A 71 2.26 7.45 3.59
CA ALA A 71 3.35 7.72 4.54
C ALA A 71 3.32 6.77 5.75
N ASN A 72 2.15 6.20 6.08
CA ASN A 72 1.97 5.29 7.19
C ASN A 72 2.20 3.82 6.80
N ASP A 73 2.43 3.53 5.52
CA ASP A 73 3.10 2.31 5.11
C ASP A 73 4.55 2.38 5.61
N LYS A 74 4.73 2.05 6.88
CA LYS A 74 5.98 1.75 7.57
C LYS A 74 6.62 0.49 6.97
N SER A 75 6.68 0.40 5.65
CA SER A 75 7.69 -0.42 5.00
C SER A 75 9.01 0.20 5.44
N PRO A 76 9.79 -0.47 6.31
CA PRO A 76 11.11 0.03 6.62
C PRO A 76 11.82 0.13 5.27
N ASP A 77 12.35 1.32 4.95
CA ASP A 77 13.04 1.56 3.69
C ASP A 77 13.98 0.37 3.43
N ALA A 78 13.63 -0.47 2.45
CA ALA A 78 14.32 -1.73 2.25
C ALA A 78 15.81 -1.47 1.95
N ALA A 79 16.11 -0.33 1.32
CA ALA A 79 17.49 0.11 1.11
C ALA A 79 18.19 0.46 2.43
N ARG A 80 17.48 1.04 3.40
CA ARG A 80 18.00 1.31 4.75
C ARG A 80 18.17 0.05 5.58
N VAL A 81 17.25 -0.92 5.48
CA VAL A 81 17.33 -2.20 6.19
C VAL A 81 18.45 -3.08 5.64
N LEU A 82 18.62 -3.09 4.32
CA LEU A 82 19.59 -3.95 3.63
C LEU A 82 20.93 -3.25 3.37
N LYS A 83 21.14 -2.02 3.84
CA LYS A 83 22.30 -1.18 3.53
C LYS A 83 23.66 -1.88 3.74
N ASP A 84 23.73 -2.78 4.72
CA ASP A 84 24.93 -3.56 5.05
C ASP A 84 24.66 -5.07 5.05
N ALA A 85 23.59 -5.51 4.37
CA ALA A 85 23.25 -6.93 4.25
C ALA A 85 23.97 -7.55 3.04
N ARG A 86 24.44 -8.79 3.20
CA ARG A 86 24.98 -9.60 2.11
C ARG A 86 24.04 -10.78 1.84
N ILE A 87 23.68 -10.97 0.58
CA ILE A 87 22.85 -12.08 0.14
C ILE A 87 23.66 -12.92 -0.86
N SER A 88 23.72 -14.23 -0.66
CA SER A 88 24.35 -15.19 -1.57
C SER A 88 23.34 -16.26 -1.95
N LEU A 89 23.35 -16.68 -3.22
CA LEU A 89 22.50 -17.77 -3.72
C LEU A 89 23.40 -18.82 -4.35
N SER A 90 23.44 -19.99 -3.74
CA SER A 90 24.25 -21.13 -4.20
C SER A 90 23.38 -22.38 -4.22
N SER A 91 23.17 -22.94 -5.41
CA SER A 91 22.46 -24.22 -5.58
C SER A 91 21.08 -24.29 -4.87
N GLY A 92 20.33 -23.18 -4.89
CA GLY A 92 19.02 -23.08 -4.25
C GLY A 92 19.05 -22.71 -2.76
N ILE A 93 20.24 -22.56 -2.16
CA ILE A 93 20.41 -22.08 -0.78
C ILE A 93 20.64 -20.58 -0.81
N VAL A 94 19.83 -19.84 -0.04
CA VAL A 94 19.98 -18.39 0.15
C VAL A 94 20.63 -18.13 1.51
N ASP A 95 21.85 -17.63 1.49
CA ASP A 95 22.54 -17.14 2.69
C ASP A 95 22.31 -15.64 2.84
N VAL A 96 21.73 -15.23 3.97
CA VAL A 96 21.50 -13.81 4.30
C VAL A 96 22.33 -13.45 5.53
N THR A 97 23.31 -12.57 5.34
CA THR A 97 24.13 -11.99 6.41
C THR A 97 23.66 -10.57 6.68
N ILE A 98 23.23 -10.29 7.91
CA ILE A 98 22.77 -8.96 8.33
C ILE A 98 23.72 -8.43 9.40
N ARG A 99 24.15 -7.17 9.26
CA ARG A 99 24.96 -6.49 10.28
C ARG A 99 24.05 -5.88 11.34
N THR A 100 24.09 -6.43 12.54
CA THR A 100 23.27 -5.95 13.67
C THR A 100 24.15 -5.31 14.76
N PRO A 101 23.75 -4.15 15.31
CA PRO A 101 24.38 -3.59 16.52
C PRO A 101 24.34 -4.57 17.70
N ARG A 102 25.40 -4.64 18.51
CA ARG A 102 25.50 -5.59 19.64
C ARG A 102 24.35 -5.50 20.64
N ASN A 103 23.81 -4.30 20.85
CA ASN A 103 22.68 -4.06 21.77
C ASN A 103 21.32 -4.54 21.24
N GLN A 104 21.20 -4.84 19.94
CA GLN A 104 19.96 -5.34 19.33
C GLN A 104 20.02 -6.84 19.03
N PHE A 105 21.23 -7.41 18.96
CA PHE A 105 21.43 -8.82 18.62
C PHE A 105 20.63 -9.76 19.51
N PHE A 106 20.70 -9.57 20.84
CA PHE A 106 20.00 -10.44 21.79
C PHE A 106 18.47 -10.36 21.64
N THR A 107 17.93 -9.16 21.40
CA THR A 107 16.50 -8.97 21.16
C THR A 107 16.04 -9.69 19.90
N ILE A 108 16.82 -9.57 18.81
CA ILE A 108 16.49 -10.24 17.54
C ILE A 108 16.54 -11.76 17.70
N VAL A 109 17.58 -12.31 18.34
CA VAL A 109 17.67 -13.77 18.59
C VAL A 109 16.50 -14.25 19.45
N LYS A 110 16.10 -13.49 20.47
CA LYS A 110 14.96 -13.82 21.32
C LYS A 110 13.64 -13.83 20.53
N GLU A 111 13.40 -12.80 19.71
CA GLU A 111 12.22 -12.69 18.83
C GLU A 111 12.15 -13.84 17.80
N LEU A 112 13.27 -14.20 17.19
CA LEU A 112 13.34 -15.32 16.23
C LEU A 112 13.17 -16.69 16.89
N SER A 113 13.53 -16.81 18.16
CA SER A 113 13.41 -18.06 18.93
C SER A 113 12.01 -18.26 19.50
N THR A 114 11.20 -17.20 19.62
CA THR A 114 9.80 -17.33 19.99
C THR A 114 8.97 -17.79 18.79
N PRO A 115 8.30 -18.96 18.85
CA PRO A 115 7.43 -19.40 17.77
C PRO A 115 6.30 -18.39 17.60
N GLN A 116 6.21 -17.76 16.42
CA GLN A 116 5.06 -16.94 16.06
C GLN A 116 3.82 -17.85 16.01
N ALA A 117 3.00 -17.81 17.06
CA ALA A 117 1.71 -18.47 17.12
C ALA A 117 0.66 -17.73 16.27
N ASN A 118 0.94 -17.55 14.98
CA ASN A 118 -0.02 -16.97 14.05
C ASN A 118 0.07 -17.58 12.65
N SER A 119 -0.08 -18.90 12.58
CA SER A 119 -0.57 -19.58 11.38
C SER A 119 -2.09 -19.46 11.34
N GLN A 120 -2.61 -18.29 10.94
CA GLN A 120 -3.97 -18.21 10.42
C GLN A 120 -4.01 -18.87 9.04
N SER A 121 -4.32 -20.16 9.04
CA SER A 121 -4.93 -20.84 7.90
C SER A 121 -6.17 -21.55 8.41
N SER A 122 -7.32 -20.88 8.36
CA SER A 122 -8.62 -21.52 8.52
C SER A 122 -9.01 -22.10 7.16
N PRO A 123 -9.13 -23.42 6.96
CA PRO A 123 -9.86 -23.94 5.81
C PRO A 123 -11.36 -23.81 6.11
N THR A 124 -12.03 -22.88 5.44
CA THR A 124 -13.50 -22.86 5.40
C THR A 124 -13.98 -23.98 4.49
N SER A 125 -14.20 -25.16 5.04
CA SER A 125 -15.04 -26.20 4.42
C SER A 125 -16.37 -26.27 5.15
N SER A 126 -17.37 -25.56 4.61
CA SER A 126 -18.78 -25.79 4.94
C SER A 126 -19.23 -27.14 4.36
N PRO A 127 -19.95 -28.00 5.09
CA PRO A 127 -20.55 -29.18 4.49
C PRO A 127 -21.84 -28.77 3.77
N SER A 128 -21.83 -28.93 2.44
CA SER A 128 -23.04 -28.87 1.62
C SER A 128 -23.97 -30.01 2.02
N GLN A 129 -25.16 -29.66 2.54
CA GLN A 129 -26.30 -30.56 2.61
C GLN A 129 -26.61 -31.11 1.22
N THR A 130 -26.35 -32.40 1.00
CA THR A 130 -26.96 -33.14 -0.10
C THR A 130 -28.18 -33.88 0.42
N ARG A 131 -29.33 -33.35 0.01
CA ARG A 131 -30.66 -33.95 0.03
C ARG A 131 -30.63 -35.29 -0.75
N SER A 132 -31.19 -36.35 -0.19
CA SER A 132 -31.58 -37.59 -0.89
C SER A 132 -32.71 -38.18 -0.05
N SER A 133 -33.96 -38.01 -0.49
CA SER A 133 -34.75 -38.94 -1.32
C SER A 133 -35.31 -40.08 -0.49
#